data_AF-A0AAV7XX05-F1
#
_entry.id   AF-A0AAV7XX05-F1
#
_cell.length_a   1.000
_cell.length_b   1.000
_cell.length_c   1.000
_cell.angle_alpha   90.00
_cell.angle_beta   90.00
_cell.angle_gamma   90.00
#
_symmetry.space_group_name_H-M   'P 1'
#
loop_
_entity.id
_entity.type
_entity.pdbx_description
1 polymer ?
#
loop_
_entity_poly.entity_id
_entity_poly.type
_entity_poly.pdbx_seq_one_letter_code
_entity_poly.pdbx_strand_id
1 'polypeptide(L)'
;MRLTLALLFDKLPNGNIFRGKHKLEPKIRNWMKRELIDDIQREERNMLVLRNHYLTKEQVNGYRFELGKHEDFRMKVLSIKRRNFPDHVRLEDRYGVLRQMDSWEKF
;
A
#
# COMPACT_ATOMS: atom_id res chain seq x y z
N MET A 1 19.29 -6.84 50.44
CA MET A 1 18.87 -6.68 49.03
C MET A 1 19.05 -8.01 48.30
N ARG A 2 17.99 -8.55 47.71
CA ARG A 2 17.98 -9.90 47.12
C ARG A 2 18.60 -9.87 45.71
N LEU A 3 19.92 -9.99 45.61
CA LEU A 3 20.67 -10.11 44.35
C LEU A 3 20.38 -11.42 43.58
N THR A 4 19.69 -12.37 44.21
CA THR A 4 19.33 -13.68 43.63
C THR A 4 18.35 -13.58 42.47
N LEU A 5 17.56 -12.50 42.38
CA LEU A 5 16.56 -12.30 41.32
C LEU A 5 17.19 -11.95 39.96
N ALA A 6 18.37 -11.30 39.98
CA ALA A 6 19.09 -10.93 38.75
C ALA A 6 19.77 -12.13 38.06
N LEU A 7 20.07 -13.19 38.81
CA LEU A 7 20.69 -14.43 38.29
C LEU A 7 19.67 -15.40 37.67
N LEU A 8 18.37 -15.11 37.78
CA LEU A 8 17.28 -15.91 37.22
C LEU A 8 16.88 -15.50 35.81
N PHE A 9 17.41 -14.38 35.29
CA PHE A 9 17.23 -14.03 33.88
C PHE A 9 18.14 -14.92 33.03
N ASP A 10 17.55 -15.71 32.14
CA ASP A 10 18.25 -16.66 31.25
C ASP A 10 19.49 -16.03 30.60
N LYS A 11 20.55 -16.84 30.47
CA LYS A 11 21.84 -16.49 29.84
C LYS A 11 21.67 -16.19 28.35
N LEU A 12 21.09 -15.05 28.02
CA LEU A 12 21.07 -14.51 26.67
C LEU A 12 22.48 -14.06 26.29
N PRO A 13 22.89 -14.23 25.02
CA PRO A 13 24.21 -13.79 24.59
C PRO A 13 24.35 -12.27 24.72
N ASN A 14 25.55 -11.82 25.11
CA ASN A 14 25.87 -10.42 25.25
C ASN A 14 25.81 -9.70 23.89
N GLY A 15 25.10 -8.56 23.83
CA GLY A 15 24.97 -7.74 22.62
C GLY A 15 23.69 -8.03 21.82
N ASN A 16 23.75 -7.88 20.49
CA ASN A 16 22.58 -8.09 19.63
C ASN A 16 22.29 -9.59 19.46
N ILE A 17 21.16 -10.05 20.01
CA ILE A 17 20.77 -11.46 20.01
C ILE A 17 20.51 -12.05 18.62
N PHE A 18 20.24 -11.24 17.59
CA PHE A 18 19.88 -11.72 16.25
C PHE A 18 21.03 -11.65 15.23
N ARG A 19 22.17 -11.04 15.60
CA ARG A 19 23.27 -10.74 14.66
C ARG A 19 24.64 -10.89 15.32
N GLY A 20 25.68 -11.13 14.52
CA GLY A 20 27.06 -11.25 15.01
C GLY A 20 27.44 -12.69 15.39
N LYS A 21 28.59 -12.83 16.08
CA LYS A 21 29.23 -14.12 16.39
C LYS A 21 28.47 -14.94 17.43
N HIS A 22 28.00 -14.29 18.50
CA HIS A 22 27.26 -14.93 19.59
C HIS A 22 25.78 -14.58 19.47
N LYS A 23 25.12 -15.03 18.41
CA LYS A 23 23.68 -14.85 18.20
C LYS A 23 22.89 -16.04 18.76
N LEU A 24 21.63 -15.81 19.08
CA LEU A 24 20.69 -16.88 19.38
C LEU A 24 20.33 -17.60 18.07
N GLU A 25 20.72 -18.86 17.95
CA GLU A 25 20.38 -19.66 16.77
C GLU A 25 18.90 -20.09 16.83
N PRO A 26 18.08 -19.73 15.82
CA PRO A 26 16.70 -20.16 15.77
C PRO A 26 16.65 -21.67 15.52
N LYS A 27 16.05 -22.42 16.45
CA LYS A 27 15.84 -23.86 16.28
C LYS A 27 14.71 -24.11 15.30
N ILE A 28 14.98 -24.86 14.24
CA ILE A 28 13.96 -25.29 13.28
C ILE A 28 13.04 -26.30 13.97
N ARG A 29 11.78 -25.92 14.14
CA ARG A 29 10.75 -26.78 14.74
C ARG A 29 10.07 -27.63 13.67
N ASN A 30 9.47 -28.75 14.07
CA ASN A 30 8.82 -29.67 13.14
C ASN A 30 7.63 -29.03 12.39
N TRP A 31 6.90 -28.11 13.02
CA TRP A 31 5.80 -27.41 12.35
C TRP A 31 6.29 -26.50 11.23
N MET A 32 7.45 -25.84 11.38
CA MET A 32 8.05 -25.01 10.33
C MET A 32 8.41 -25.84 9.10
N LYS A 33 8.86 -27.09 9.31
CA LYS A 33 9.13 -28.03 8.22
C LYS A 33 7.86 -28.43 7.49
N ARG A 34 6.77 -28.67 8.23
CA ARG A 34 5.46 -29.00 7.64
C ARG A 34 4.90 -27.84 6.84
N GLU A 35 4.95 -26.63 7.39
CA GLU A 35 4.53 -25.40 6.71
C GLU A 35 5.30 -25.21 5.39
N LEU A 36 6.62 -25.40 5.40
CA LEU A 36 7.43 -25.32 4.19
C LEU A 36 7.02 -26.37 3.14
N ILE A 37 6.71 -27.59 3.57
CA ILE A 37 6.23 -28.65 2.66
C ILE A 37 4.88 -28.26 2.05
N ASP A 38 3.96 -27.74 2.87
CA ASP A 38 2.64 -27.31 2.42
C ASP A 38 2.72 -26.12 1.44
N ASP A 39 3.68 -25.20 1.66
CA ASP A 39 3.96 -24.08 0.76
C ASP A 39 4.47 -24.59 -0.59
N ILE A 40 5.44 -25.51 -0.59
CA ILE A 40 5.97 -26.13 -1.82
C ILE A 40 4.86 -26.84 -2.60
N GLN A 41 3.98 -27.57 -1.91
CA GLN A 41 2.83 -28.23 -2.55
C GLN A 41 1.81 -27.25 -3.11
N ARG A 42 1.65 -26.06 -2.50
CA ARG A 42 0.81 -24.99 -3.03
C ARG A 42 1.46 -24.38 -4.28
N GLU A 43 2.77 -24.14 -4.26
CA GLU A 43 3.51 -23.64 -5.41
C GLU A 43 3.44 -24.60 -6.59
N GLU A 44 3.63 -25.91 -6.39
CA GLU A 44 3.55 -26.90 -7.45
C GLU A 44 2.16 -26.92 -8.12
N ARG A 45 1.09 -26.87 -7.32
CA ARG A 45 -0.28 -26.76 -7.84
C ARG A 45 -0.49 -25.48 -8.63
N ASN A 46 0.00 -24.35 -8.13
CA ASN A 46 -0.09 -23.07 -8.83
C ASN A 46 0.69 -23.09 -10.16
N MET A 47 1.88 -23.67 -10.16
CA MET A 47 2.71 -23.81 -11.37
C MET A 47 2.03 -24.66 -12.44
N LEU A 48 1.35 -25.74 -12.06
CA LEU A 48 0.58 -26.57 -12.99
C LEU A 48 -0.54 -25.77 -13.66
N VAL A 49 -1.26 -24.95 -12.90
CA VAL A 49 -2.34 -24.09 -13.43
C VAL A 49 -1.76 -22.99 -14.32
N LEU A 50 -0.70 -22.32 -13.88
CA LEU A 50 -0.08 -21.21 -14.61
C LEU A 50 0.65 -21.66 -15.88
N ARG A 51 1.08 -22.92 -15.99
CA ARG A 51 1.76 -23.43 -17.18
C ARG A 51 0.83 -23.45 -18.40
N ASN A 52 -0.44 -23.78 -18.20
CA ASN A 52 -1.42 -23.98 -19.27
C ASN A 52 -2.23 -22.71 -19.50
N HIS A 53 -1.69 -21.81 -20.32
CA HIS A 53 -2.35 -20.56 -20.67
C HIS A 53 -3.51 -20.81 -21.64
N TYR A 54 -4.65 -20.16 -21.41
CA TYR A 54 -5.82 -20.26 -22.29
C TYR A 54 -5.61 -19.53 -23.63
N LEU A 55 -4.92 -18.39 -23.62
CA LEU A 55 -4.63 -17.58 -24.80
C LEU A 55 -3.15 -17.66 -25.16
N THR A 56 -2.85 -17.68 -26.45
CA THR A 56 -1.48 -17.52 -26.94
C THR A 56 -1.01 -16.08 -26.73
N LYS A 57 0.32 -15.86 -26.71
CA LYS A 57 0.90 -14.52 -26.58
C LYS A 57 0.39 -13.55 -27.65
N GLU A 58 0.18 -14.05 -28.86
CA GLU A 58 -0.35 -13.27 -29.98
C GLU A 58 -1.80 -12.84 -29.74
N GLN A 59 -2.65 -13.73 -29.23
CA GLN A 59 -4.05 -13.43 -28.91
C GLN A 59 -4.20 -12.43 -27.74
N VAL A 60 -3.28 -12.46 -26.79
CA VAL A 60 -3.26 -11.49 -25.68
C VAL A 60 -2.91 -10.08 -26.17
N ASN A 61 -2.12 -9.98 -27.24
CA ASN A 61 -1.74 -8.71 -27.82
C ASN A 61 -2.95 -8.06 -28.52
N GLY A 62 -3.40 -6.89 -28.06
CA GLY A 62 -4.56 -6.19 -28.64
C GLY A 62 -5.82 -6.23 -27.78
N TYR A 63 -6.16 -7.38 -27.18
CA TYR A 63 -7.40 -7.55 -26.40
C TYR A 63 -7.60 -6.52 -25.28
N ARG A 64 -6.51 -6.12 -24.62
CA ARG A 64 -6.56 -5.14 -23.52
C ARG A 64 -6.86 -3.72 -23.98
N PHE A 65 -6.58 -3.39 -25.24
CA PHE A 65 -6.87 -2.08 -25.82
C PHE A 65 -8.34 -1.94 -26.22
N GLU A 66 -8.93 -2.99 -26.79
CA GLU A 66 -10.37 -3.04 -27.13
C GLU A 66 -11.27 -2.84 -25.90
N LEU A 67 -10.81 -3.29 -24.75
CA LEU A 67 -11.59 -3.23 -23.51
C LEU A 67 -11.76 -1.80 -22.95
N GLY A 68 -11.03 -0.80 -23.47
CA GLY A 68 -11.17 0.63 -23.10
C GLY A 68 -10.81 1.01 -21.66
N LYS A 69 -10.62 0.03 -20.75
CA LYS A 69 -10.44 0.24 -19.30
C LYS A 69 -9.30 1.19 -18.95
N HIS A 70 -8.24 1.21 -19.76
CA HIS A 70 -7.11 2.09 -19.53
C HIS A 70 -7.48 3.56 -19.79
N GLU A 71 -8.24 3.83 -20.85
CA GLU A 71 -8.70 5.17 -21.21
C GLU A 71 -9.73 5.68 -20.19
N ASP A 72 -10.69 4.84 -19.79
CA ASP A 72 -11.66 5.17 -18.75
C ASP A 72 -10.99 5.51 -17.43
N PHE A 73 -10.02 4.70 -17.01
CA PHE A 73 -9.24 4.96 -15.81
C PHE A 73 -8.46 6.27 -15.92
N ARG A 74 -7.81 6.51 -17.07
CA ARG A 74 -7.05 7.73 -17.33
C ARG A 74 -7.95 8.97 -17.29
N MET A 75 -9.12 8.92 -17.92
CA MET A 75 -10.09 10.01 -17.91
C MET A 75 -10.64 10.27 -16.51
N LYS A 76 -10.91 9.22 -15.73
CA LYS A 76 -11.29 9.35 -14.33
C LYS A 76 -10.22 10.07 -13.52
N VAL A 77 -8.95 9.66 -13.64
CA VAL A 77 -7.82 10.31 -12.94
C VAL A 77 -7.67 11.78 -13.37
N LEU A 78 -7.77 12.07 -14.67
CA LEU A 78 -7.71 13.43 -15.19
C LEU A 78 -8.87 14.28 -14.67
N SER A 79 -10.08 13.74 -14.59
CA SER A 79 -11.24 14.46 -14.07
C SER A 79 -11.06 14.84 -12.59
N ILE A 80 -10.48 13.95 -11.78
CA ILE A 80 -10.16 14.22 -10.38
C ILE A 80 -9.09 15.32 -10.29
N LYS A 81 -8.02 15.24 -11.09
CA LYS A 81 -6.99 16.29 -11.11
C LYS A 81 -7.53 17.65 -11.53
N ARG A 82 -8.47 17.70 -12.48
CA ARG A 82 -9.15 18.94 -12.89
C ARG A 82 -10.04 19.54 -11.81
N ARG A 83 -10.60 18.72 -10.91
CA ARG A 83 -11.37 19.20 -9.75
C ARG A 83 -10.50 19.81 -8.65
N ASN A 84 -9.19 19.56 -8.66
CA ASN A 84 -8.27 20.11 -7.66
C ASN A 84 -7.85 21.56 -7.96
N PHE A 85 -8.37 22.17 -9.03
CA PHE A 85 -8.16 23.60 -9.27
C PHE A 85 -9.22 24.40 -8.50
N PRO A 86 -8.85 25.55 -7.91
CA PRO A 86 -9.82 26.42 -7.25
C PRO A 86 -10.88 26.90 -8.25
N ASP A 87 -12.13 27.00 -7.77
CA ASP A 87 -13.24 27.48 -8.59
C ASP A 87 -13.01 28.93 -9.05
N HIS A 88 -13.63 29.28 -10.17
CA HIS A 88 -13.60 30.65 -10.67
C HIS A 88 -14.32 31.58 -9.68
N VAL A 89 -13.59 32.58 -9.17
CA VAL A 89 -14.18 33.63 -8.32
C VAL A 89 -14.74 34.73 -9.21
N ARG A 90 -16.03 35.07 -9.04
CA ARG A 90 -16.65 36.16 -9.81
C ARG A 90 -16.33 37.52 -9.19
N LEU A 91 -16.48 38.59 -9.98
CA LEU A 91 -16.25 39.96 -9.50
C LEU A 91 -17.28 40.33 -8.43
N GLU A 92 -18.52 39.87 -8.61
CA GLU A 92 -19.62 40.07 -7.67
C GLU A 92 -19.30 39.49 -6.29
N ASP A 93 -18.68 38.31 -6.23
CA ASP A 93 -18.28 37.65 -4.98
C ASP A 93 -17.22 38.47 -4.23
N ARG A 94 -16.35 39.19 -4.95
CA ARG A 94 -15.30 40.04 -4.37
C ARG A 94 -15.82 41.41 -3.93
N TYR A 95 -16.67 42.03 -4.76
CA TYR A 95 -17.10 43.42 -4.57
C TYR A 95 -18.48 43.58 -3.94
N GLY A 96 -19.22 42.48 -3.71
CA GLY A 96 -20.54 42.51 -3.06
C GLY A 96 -20.53 43.15 -1.67
N VAL A 97 -19.39 43.09 -0.96
CA VAL A 97 -19.20 43.72 0.36
C VAL A 97 -19.32 45.25 0.29
N LEU A 98 -18.94 45.87 -0.83
CA LEU A 98 -18.99 47.33 -0.99
C LEU A 98 -20.42 47.89 -0.95
N ARG A 99 -21.42 47.08 -1.31
CA ARG A 99 -22.84 47.47 -1.23
C ARG A 99 -23.32 47.67 0.20
N GLN A 100 -22.66 47.08 1.20
CA GLN A 100 -23.05 47.25 2.60
C GLN A 100 -22.78 48.65 3.14
N MET A 101 -21.86 49.39 2.51
CA MET A 101 -21.52 50.77 2.86
C MET A 101 -22.33 51.80 2.06
N ASP A 102 -23.20 51.35 1.17
CA ASP A 102 -24.02 52.20 0.31
C ASP A 102 -25.28 52.64 1.08
N SER A 103 -25.10 53.55 2.05
CA SER A 103 -26.20 54.15 2.81
C SER A 103 -26.38 55.62 2.45
N TRP A 104 -27.53 55.96 1.88
CA TRP A 104 -27.85 57.33 1.44
C TRP A 104 -28.22 58.29 2.59
N GLU A 105 -28.51 57.78 3.79
CA GLU A 105 -29.06 58.57 4.92
C GLU A 105 -28.04 58.99 6.00
N LYS A 106 -26.73 58.88 5.76
CA LYS A 106 -25.68 59.16 6.77
C LYS A 106 -24.86 60.44 6.55
N PHE A 107 -25.39 61.41 5.81
CA PHE A 107 -24.80 62.76 5.69
C PHE A 107 -25.77 63.83 6.16
#